data_AF-A0A4Y3KXU6-F1
#
_entry.id   AF-A0A4Y3KXU6-F1
#
_cell.length_a   1.000
_cell.length_b   1.000
_cell.length_c   1.000
_cell.angle_alpha   90.00
_cell.angle_beta   90.00
_cell.angle_gamma   90.00
#
_symmetry.space_group_name_H-M   'P 1'
#
loop_
_entity.id
_entity.type
_entity.pdbx_description
1 polymer ?
#
loop_
_entity_poly.entity_id
_entity_poly.type
_entity_poly.pdbx_seq_one_letter_code
_entity_poly.pdbx_strand_id
1 'polypeptide(L)'
;MCFDSLDGTRRRALPMDLSPAASPPVEASLGEKLGDPTWLGPAPDERVLPESGDPADVAVARESVRLAFVAALQELPPRQRAVLILREVLRWRAEEVATLLGSTVASVNSALQRARATLANGAAERGASAPDPLDPEHAALLDQYVTAFEAYDIEALVRLLHADATQSMPPWALWLSGPVDIGLWHLGPGGGCRGSRLVRVDANGSPAFAQYKPSAVAGRLEPWAIHVLEIQDDRISSITNFVDPRLFTAFGLPDHLDVADAPA
;
A
#
# COMPACT_ATOMS: atom_id res chain seq x y z
N MET A 1 -26.92 32.36 -9.15
CA MET A 1 -26.70 31.51 -7.97
C MET A 1 -25.28 30.98 -8.08
N CYS A 2 -24.36 31.49 -7.27
CA CYS A 2 -22.96 31.08 -7.27
C CYS A 2 -22.83 29.65 -6.73
N PHE A 3 -22.09 28.81 -7.46
CA PHE A 3 -21.63 27.48 -7.04
C PHE A 3 -20.22 27.62 -6.46
N ASP A 4 -20.09 28.14 -5.24
CA ASP A 4 -18.81 28.24 -4.53
C ASP A 4 -18.79 27.35 -3.27
N SER A 5 -19.24 26.09 -3.36
CA SER A 5 -19.25 25.18 -2.20
C SER A 5 -19.16 23.70 -2.55
N LEU A 6 -18.26 23.32 -3.47
CA LEU A 6 -17.85 21.91 -3.64
C LEU A 6 -16.34 21.74 -3.41
N ASP A 7 -15.86 22.26 -2.27
CA ASP A 7 -14.68 21.71 -1.61
C ASP A 7 -15.09 20.37 -0.99
N GLY A 8 -14.87 19.24 -1.68
CA GLY A 8 -15.36 17.96 -1.15
C GLY A 8 -14.83 16.67 -1.75
N THR A 9 -14.22 16.66 -2.94
CA THR A 9 -13.51 15.47 -3.46
C THR A 9 -12.05 15.56 -3.08
N ARG A 10 -11.74 15.36 -1.78
CA ARG A 10 -10.36 15.20 -1.32
C ARG A 10 -9.79 13.95 -1.99
N ARG A 11 -8.82 14.17 -2.88
CA ARG A 11 -8.09 13.14 -3.64
C ARG A 11 -7.47 12.18 -2.63
N ARG A 12 -7.86 10.91 -2.66
CA ARG A 12 -7.17 9.89 -1.86
C ARG A 12 -5.79 9.69 -2.47
N ALA A 13 -4.74 9.96 -1.72
CA ALA A 13 -3.37 10.04 -2.20
C ALA A 13 -2.42 9.34 -1.22
N LEU A 14 -1.21 9.00 -1.68
CA LEU A 14 -0.06 8.74 -0.80
C LEU A 14 0.69 10.05 -0.54
N PRO A 15 1.54 10.13 0.49
CA PRO A 15 2.25 11.38 0.82
C PRO A 15 3.08 11.94 -0.36
N MET A 16 3.65 11.07 -1.19
CA MET A 16 4.39 11.43 -2.41
C MET A 16 3.52 12.09 -3.48
N ASP A 17 2.21 11.86 -3.47
CA ASP A 17 1.27 12.50 -4.40
C ASP A 17 0.93 13.96 -4.00
N LEU A 18 1.28 14.35 -2.77
CA LEU A 18 0.98 15.68 -2.21
C LEU A 18 2.15 16.66 -2.31
N SER A 19 3.39 16.16 -2.30
CA SER A 19 4.60 16.96 -2.47
C SER A 19 5.65 16.22 -3.30
N PRO A 20 6.16 16.82 -4.39
CA PRO A 20 7.21 16.22 -5.22
C PRO A 20 8.59 16.21 -4.53
N ALA A 21 8.77 16.94 -3.42
CA ALA A 21 10.03 16.99 -2.68
C ALA A 21 9.95 16.11 -1.42
N ALA A 22 11.00 15.30 -1.21
CA ALA A 22 11.17 14.47 -0.03
C ALA A 22 11.31 15.33 1.22
N SER A 23 10.84 14.79 2.34
CA SER A 23 10.95 15.44 3.64
C SER A 23 12.33 15.19 4.25
N PRO A 24 12.96 16.17 4.90
CA PRO A 24 14.16 15.89 5.68
C PRO A 24 13.85 14.93 6.84
N PRO A 25 14.80 14.07 7.27
CA PRO A 25 14.55 13.06 8.30
C PRO A 25 14.61 13.66 9.73
N VAL A 26 13.78 14.66 10.01
CA VAL A 26 13.71 15.39 11.28
C VAL A 26 12.30 15.39 11.83
N GLU A 27 12.14 15.50 13.16
CA GLU A 27 10.83 15.38 13.81
C GLU A 27 9.80 16.41 13.29
N ALA A 28 10.26 17.63 12.96
CA ALA A 28 9.44 18.67 12.38
C ALA A 28 8.75 18.27 11.06
N SER A 29 9.28 17.27 10.34
CA SER A 29 8.75 16.78 9.07
C SER A 29 7.54 15.86 9.19
N LEU A 30 7.22 15.33 10.38
CA LEU A 30 5.93 14.67 10.59
C LEU A 30 4.78 15.64 10.27
N GLY A 31 4.90 16.88 10.74
CA GLY A 31 3.83 17.87 10.61
C GLY A 31 2.53 17.41 11.29
N GLU A 32 1.41 17.97 10.85
CA GLU A 32 0.08 17.58 11.33
C GLU A 32 -0.44 16.33 10.60
N LYS A 33 -1.21 15.50 11.31
CA LYS A 33 -1.95 14.38 10.69
C LYS A 33 -3.00 14.94 9.74
N LEU A 34 -2.98 14.52 8.48
CA LEU A 34 -4.08 14.84 7.56
C LEU A 34 -5.25 13.88 7.82
N GLY A 35 -6.50 14.36 7.76
CA GLY A 35 -7.67 13.59 8.16
C GLY A 35 -7.95 12.36 7.28
N ASP A 36 -8.65 11.36 7.85
CA ASP A 36 -9.05 10.06 7.26
C ASP A 36 -9.45 10.06 5.76
N PRO A 37 -10.26 10.99 5.21
CA PRO A 37 -10.64 10.93 3.79
C PRO A 37 -9.50 11.24 2.80
N THR A 38 -8.31 11.60 3.29
CA THR A 38 -7.15 11.99 2.46
C THR A 38 -6.31 10.79 2.01
N TRP A 39 -6.38 9.68 2.75
CA TRP A 39 -5.45 8.55 2.57
C TRP A 39 -6.16 7.33 1.99
N LEU A 40 -5.49 6.60 1.08
CA LEU A 40 -5.88 5.23 0.74
C LEU A 40 -5.37 4.32 1.85
N GLY A 41 -6.25 3.61 2.55
CA GLY A 41 -5.85 2.57 3.51
C GLY A 41 -5.54 1.24 2.82
N PRO A 42 -4.72 0.37 3.43
CA PRO A 42 -4.44 -0.95 2.91
C PRO A 42 -5.69 -1.84 3.08
N ALA A 43 -6.00 -2.64 2.06
CA ALA A 43 -7.08 -3.61 2.11
C ALA A 43 -6.52 -5.02 2.38
N PRO A 44 -7.07 -5.77 3.36
CA PRO A 44 -6.74 -7.18 3.51
C PRO A 44 -7.14 -7.94 2.25
N ASP A 45 -6.25 -8.77 1.72
CA ASP A 45 -6.49 -9.49 0.47
C ASP A 45 -7.69 -10.45 0.56
N GLU A 46 -7.92 -11.04 1.75
CA GLU A 46 -9.07 -11.91 2.05
C GLU A 46 -10.43 -11.22 1.84
N ARG A 47 -10.48 -9.88 1.92
CA ARG A 47 -11.73 -9.12 1.75
C ARG A 47 -11.98 -8.70 0.31
N VAL A 48 -11.03 -8.92 -0.60
CA VAL A 48 -11.06 -8.44 -1.99
C VAL A 48 -11.16 -9.58 -3.00
N LEU A 49 -10.76 -10.80 -2.64
CA LEU A 49 -10.68 -11.94 -3.56
C LEU A 49 -11.44 -13.18 -3.02
N PRO A 50 -12.04 -14.02 -3.89
CA PRO A 50 -12.73 -15.24 -3.44
C PRO A 50 -11.75 -16.28 -2.87
N GLU A 51 -12.10 -16.84 -1.71
CA GLU A 51 -11.26 -17.65 -0.80
C GLU A 51 -10.90 -19.08 -1.26
N SER A 52 -11.18 -19.52 -2.49
CA SER A 52 -11.02 -20.94 -2.84
C SER A 52 -9.83 -21.21 -3.79
N GLY A 53 -8.69 -21.60 -3.21
CA GLY A 53 -7.51 -22.13 -3.92
C GLY A 53 -6.35 -22.47 -2.97
N ASP A 54 -5.38 -23.28 -3.44
CA ASP A 54 -4.11 -23.52 -2.75
C ASP A 54 -3.41 -22.17 -2.46
N PRO A 55 -2.84 -21.90 -1.27
CA PRO A 55 -2.10 -20.68 -0.98
C PRO A 55 -1.05 -20.30 -2.05
N ALA A 56 -0.42 -21.29 -2.70
CA ALA A 56 0.49 -21.07 -3.82
C ALA A 56 -0.25 -20.57 -5.07
N ASP A 57 -1.41 -21.15 -5.38
CA ASP A 57 -2.26 -20.74 -6.51
C ASP A 57 -2.85 -19.34 -6.28
N VAL A 58 -3.17 -18.99 -5.04
CA VAL A 58 -3.72 -17.68 -4.67
C VAL A 58 -2.65 -16.59 -4.79
N ALA A 59 -1.41 -16.85 -4.36
CA ALA A 59 -0.30 -15.90 -4.52
C ALA A 59 0.06 -15.66 -6.00
N VAL A 60 0.13 -16.73 -6.79
CA VAL A 60 0.34 -16.66 -8.24
C VAL A 60 -0.81 -15.92 -8.92
N ALA A 61 -2.06 -16.16 -8.49
CA ALA A 61 -3.22 -15.42 -8.97
C ALA A 61 -3.15 -13.93 -8.60
N ARG A 62 -2.67 -13.54 -7.40
CA ARG A 62 -2.56 -12.13 -6.97
C ARG A 62 -1.62 -11.32 -7.84
N GLU A 63 -0.40 -11.80 -8.08
CA GLU A 63 0.59 -11.08 -8.90
C GLU A 63 0.20 -11.10 -10.39
N SER A 64 -0.30 -12.24 -10.87
CA SER A 64 -0.83 -12.36 -12.23
C SER A 64 -2.03 -11.45 -12.46
N VAL A 65 -2.90 -11.26 -11.46
CA VAL A 65 -4.05 -10.34 -11.53
C VAL A 65 -3.59 -8.90 -11.48
N ARG A 66 -2.58 -8.52 -10.68
CA ARG A 66 -2.04 -7.15 -10.64
C ARG A 66 -1.41 -6.76 -11.98
N LEU A 67 -0.53 -7.61 -12.52
CA LEU A 67 0.11 -7.39 -13.81
C LEU A 67 -0.89 -7.46 -14.97
N ALA A 68 -1.82 -8.43 -14.94
CA ALA A 68 -2.88 -8.50 -15.95
C ALA A 68 -3.83 -7.30 -15.86
N PHE A 69 -4.11 -6.76 -14.67
CA PHE A 69 -4.94 -5.58 -14.50
C PHE A 69 -4.24 -4.33 -15.04
N VAL A 70 -2.95 -4.13 -14.72
CA VAL A 70 -2.15 -3.01 -15.27
C VAL A 70 -2.02 -3.13 -16.78
N ALA A 71 -1.67 -4.29 -17.31
CA ALA A 71 -1.60 -4.54 -18.75
C ALA A 71 -2.98 -4.32 -19.40
N ALA A 72 -4.07 -4.81 -18.80
CA ALA A 72 -5.41 -4.61 -19.33
C ALA A 72 -5.86 -3.14 -19.28
N LEU A 73 -5.40 -2.34 -18.30
CA LEU A 73 -5.59 -0.89 -18.29
C LEU A 73 -4.73 -0.18 -19.35
N GLN A 74 -3.57 -0.71 -19.72
CA GLN A 74 -2.74 -0.18 -20.81
C GLN A 74 -3.40 -0.37 -22.19
N GLU A 75 -4.13 -1.46 -22.40
CA GLU A 75 -4.93 -1.72 -23.61
C GLU A 75 -6.12 -0.76 -23.79
N LEU A 76 -6.54 -0.09 -22.72
CA LEU A 76 -7.64 0.87 -22.78
C LEU A 76 -7.19 2.20 -23.40
N PRO A 77 -7.95 2.74 -24.37
CA PRO A 77 -7.77 4.12 -24.79
C PRO A 77 -7.83 5.08 -23.59
N PRO A 78 -7.03 6.15 -23.56
CA PRO A 78 -6.85 7.00 -22.37
C PRO A 78 -8.17 7.47 -21.73
N ARG A 79 -9.16 7.80 -22.56
CA ARG A 79 -10.48 8.26 -22.13
C ARG A 79 -11.33 7.16 -21.49
N GLN A 80 -11.21 5.92 -21.97
CA GLN A 80 -11.92 4.76 -21.42
C GLN A 80 -11.32 4.36 -20.07
N ARG A 81 -9.98 4.38 -19.98
CA ARG A 81 -9.26 4.19 -18.71
C ARG A 81 -9.66 5.22 -17.66
N ALA A 82 -9.66 6.51 -18.01
CA ALA A 82 -10.09 7.58 -17.11
C ALA A 82 -11.53 7.38 -16.61
N VAL A 83 -12.47 7.06 -17.52
CA VAL A 83 -13.87 6.81 -17.17
C VAL A 83 -14.03 5.60 -16.25
N LEU A 84 -13.32 4.50 -16.52
CA LEU A 84 -13.35 3.29 -15.69
C LEU A 84 -12.85 3.59 -14.26
N ILE A 85 -11.70 4.24 -14.13
CA ILE A 85 -11.13 4.62 -12.82
C ILE A 85 -12.10 5.54 -12.06
N LEU A 86 -12.62 6.59 -12.70
CA LEU A 86 -13.52 7.54 -12.05
C LEU A 86 -14.85 6.89 -11.62
N ARG A 87 -15.46 6.03 -12.45
CA ARG A 87 -16.77 5.43 -12.17
C ARG A 87 -16.71 4.23 -11.23
N GLU A 88 -15.70 3.39 -11.34
CA GLU A 88 -15.68 2.08 -10.66
C GLU A 88 -14.71 2.03 -9.49
N VAL A 89 -13.58 2.74 -9.56
CA VAL A 89 -12.61 2.82 -8.46
C VAL A 89 -12.96 3.97 -7.53
N LEU A 90 -13.11 5.17 -8.09
CA LEU A 90 -13.37 6.39 -7.32
C LEU A 90 -14.87 6.62 -7.06
N ARG A 91 -15.75 5.78 -7.65
CA ARG A 91 -17.21 5.77 -7.44
C ARG A 91 -17.93 7.11 -7.75
N TRP A 92 -17.40 7.92 -8.66
CA TRP A 92 -18.05 9.16 -9.11
C TRP A 92 -19.33 8.88 -9.88
N ARG A 93 -20.28 9.82 -9.89
CA ARG A 93 -21.50 9.76 -10.71
C ARG A 93 -21.17 10.06 -12.17
N ALA A 94 -21.94 9.51 -13.10
CA ALA A 94 -21.69 9.71 -14.53
C ALA A 94 -21.81 11.20 -14.95
N GLU A 95 -22.63 11.98 -14.25
CA GLU A 95 -22.79 13.43 -14.45
C GLU A 95 -21.52 14.21 -14.06
N GLU A 96 -20.90 13.84 -12.94
CA GLU A 96 -19.65 14.46 -12.45
C GLU A 96 -18.50 14.16 -13.41
N VAL A 97 -18.40 12.91 -13.87
CA VAL A 97 -17.40 12.48 -14.86
C VAL A 97 -17.63 13.15 -16.22
N ALA A 98 -18.88 13.29 -16.65
CA ALA A 98 -19.23 13.96 -17.89
C ALA A 98 -18.80 15.42 -17.86
N THR A 99 -19.06 16.10 -16.74
CA THR A 99 -18.63 17.48 -16.51
C THR A 99 -17.11 17.60 -16.52
N LEU A 100 -16.41 16.76 -15.75
CA LEU A 100 -14.95 16.76 -15.66
C LEU A 100 -14.26 16.53 -17.02
N LEU A 101 -14.80 15.61 -17.83
CA LEU A 101 -14.20 15.22 -19.11
C LEU A 101 -14.72 16.03 -20.32
N GLY A 102 -15.50 17.10 -20.08
CA GLY A 102 -16.11 17.90 -21.14
C GLY A 102 -16.96 17.03 -22.09
N SER A 103 -17.83 16.19 -21.55
CA SER A 103 -18.60 15.18 -22.29
C SER A 103 -20.06 15.11 -21.84
N THR A 104 -20.82 14.21 -22.46
CA THR A 104 -22.18 13.87 -22.03
C THR A 104 -22.17 12.62 -21.16
N VAL A 105 -23.19 12.47 -20.31
CA VAL A 105 -23.42 11.24 -19.52
C VAL A 105 -23.51 10.01 -20.42
N ALA A 106 -24.14 10.14 -21.60
CA ALA A 106 -24.20 9.08 -22.60
C ALA A 106 -22.81 8.66 -23.09
N SER A 107 -21.93 9.63 -23.37
CA SER A 107 -20.54 9.38 -23.77
C SER A 107 -19.74 8.67 -22.67
N VAL A 108 -19.93 9.05 -21.40
CA VAL A 108 -19.31 8.40 -20.24
C VAL A 108 -19.78 6.95 -20.11
N ASN A 109 -21.08 6.70 -20.13
CA ASN A 109 -21.62 5.33 -20.02
C ASN A 109 -21.16 4.45 -21.18
N SER A 110 -21.12 5.02 -22.40
CA SER A 110 -20.63 4.32 -23.58
C SER A 110 -19.13 4.02 -23.51
N ALA A 111 -18.32 4.94 -22.99
CA ALA A 111 -16.90 4.71 -22.75
C ALA A 111 -16.65 3.65 -21.66
N LEU A 112 -17.45 3.63 -20.60
CA LEU A 112 -17.39 2.61 -19.54
C LEU A 112 -17.76 1.22 -20.08
N GLN A 113 -18.82 1.13 -20.88
CA GLN A 113 -19.23 -0.13 -21.52
C GLN A 113 -18.12 -0.67 -22.43
N ARG A 114 -17.51 0.19 -23.25
CA ARG A 114 -16.38 -0.20 -24.10
C ARG A 114 -15.16 -0.63 -23.29
N ALA A 115 -14.85 0.08 -22.21
CA ALA A 115 -13.77 -0.31 -21.32
C ALA A 115 -13.97 -1.74 -20.79
N ARG A 116 -15.17 -2.05 -20.29
CA ARG A 116 -15.52 -3.40 -19.82
C ARG A 116 -15.42 -4.45 -20.92
N ALA A 117 -15.86 -4.13 -22.14
CA ALA A 117 -15.78 -5.04 -23.28
C ALA A 117 -14.32 -5.34 -23.68
N THR A 118 -13.45 -4.31 -23.73
CA THR A 118 -12.02 -4.49 -24.03
C THR A 118 -11.34 -5.34 -22.96
N LEU A 119 -11.64 -5.11 -21.68
CA LEU A 119 -11.11 -5.93 -20.59
C LEU A 119 -11.59 -7.39 -20.66
N ALA A 120 -12.87 -7.61 -20.98
CA ALA A 120 -13.44 -8.95 -21.13
C ALA A 120 -12.83 -9.71 -22.33
N ASN A 121 -12.56 -9.02 -23.45
CA ASN A 121 -11.94 -9.63 -24.63
C ASN A 121 -10.46 -9.94 -24.41
N GLY A 122 -9.69 -9.03 -23.80
CA GLY A 122 -8.28 -9.27 -23.49
C GLY A 122 -8.06 -10.39 -22.45
N ALA A 123 -9.03 -10.63 -21.57
CA ALA A 123 -9.02 -11.78 -20.65
C ALA A 123 -9.22 -13.12 -21.36
N ALA A 124 -9.91 -13.16 -22.51
CA ALA A 124 -10.11 -14.38 -23.30
C ALA A 124 -8.90 -14.71 -24.20
N GLU A 125 -8.13 -13.70 -24.63
CA GLU A 125 -6.96 -13.86 -25.50
C GLU A 125 -5.68 -14.23 -24.74
N ARG A 126 -5.55 -13.83 -23.47
CA ARG A 126 -4.40 -14.13 -22.60
C ARG A 126 -4.51 -15.50 -21.91
N GLY A 127 -4.68 -16.56 -22.69
CA GLY A 127 -4.67 -17.94 -22.20
C GLY A 127 -3.59 -18.15 -21.13
N ALA A 128 -4.02 -18.69 -19.99
CA ALA A 128 -3.25 -18.87 -18.76
C ALA A 128 -1.82 -19.40 -19.04
N SER A 129 -0.84 -18.53 -18.92
CA SER A 129 0.56 -18.91 -18.80
C SER A 129 1.10 -18.22 -17.56
N ALA A 130 1.04 -18.94 -16.45
CA ALA A 130 1.52 -18.52 -15.13
C ALA A 130 3.05 -18.53 -15.06
N PRO A 131 3.67 -17.53 -14.40
CA PRO A 131 4.98 -17.66 -13.76
C PRO A 131 4.85 -17.82 -12.22
N ASP A 132 5.91 -18.38 -11.63
CA ASP A 132 6.08 -19.14 -10.37
C ASP A 132 5.60 -18.52 -9.01
N PRO A 133 5.43 -19.34 -7.95
CA PRO A 133 5.20 -18.89 -6.57
C PRO A 133 6.35 -18.00 -6.08
N LEU A 134 6.08 -17.12 -5.09
CA LEU A 134 7.05 -16.23 -4.42
C LEU A 134 8.48 -16.74 -4.57
N ASP A 135 9.26 -16.07 -5.42
CA ASP A 135 10.67 -16.38 -5.64
C ASP A 135 11.34 -16.64 -4.28
N PRO A 136 12.01 -17.79 -4.06
CA PRO A 136 12.74 -18.06 -2.82
C PRO A 136 13.64 -16.90 -2.38
N GLU A 137 14.15 -16.11 -3.33
CA GLU A 137 14.94 -14.90 -3.07
C GLU A 137 14.11 -13.78 -2.40
N HIS A 138 12.85 -13.57 -2.82
CA HIS A 138 11.93 -12.64 -2.18
C HIS A 138 11.54 -13.08 -0.77
N ALA A 139 11.36 -14.38 -0.52
CA ALA A 139 11.08 -14.89 0.82
C ALA A 139 12.26 -14.60 1.78
N ALA A 140 13.49 -14.88 1.32
CA ALA A 140 14.69 -14.59 2.09
C ALA A 140 14.89 -13.08 2.36
N LEU A 141 14.55 -12.21 1.40
CA LEU A 141 14.59 -10.76 1.58
C LEU A 141 13.63 -10.29 2.69
N LEU A 142 12.41 -10.85 2.71
CA LEU A 142 11.39 -10.51 3.71
C LEU A 142 11.78 -10.99 5.12
N ASP A 143 12.39 -12.18 5.23
CA ASP A 143 12.90 -12.67 6.52
C ASP A 143 14.06 -11.83 7.05
N GLN A 144 14.95 -11.38 6.15
CA GLN A 144 16.02 -10.43 6.49
C GLN A 144 15.45 -9.09 6.95
N TYR A 145 14.39 -8.60 6.30
CA TYR A 145 13.70 -7.37 6.71
C TYR A 145 13.14 -7.48 8.12
N VAL A 146 12.41 -8.57 8.42
CA VAL A 146 11.87 -8.81 9.77
C VAL A 146 12.99 -8.89 10.80
N THR A 147 14.03 -9.67 10.51
CA THR A 147 15.18 -9.82 11.41
C THR A 147 15.86 -8.49 11.69
N ALA A 148 16.16 -7.70 10.67
CA ALA A 148 16.79 -6.39 10.80
C ALA A 148 15.90 -5.40 11.58
N PHE A 149 14.60 -5.38 11.30
CA PHE A 149 13.65 -4.48 11.95
C PHE A 149 13.46 -4.81 13.44
N GLU A 150 13.24 -6.08 13.77
CA GLU A 150 13.02 -6.52 15.16
C GLU A 150 14.29 -6.43 16.01
N ALA A 151 15.46 -6.74 15.44
CA ALA A 151 16.75 -6.50 16.10
C ALA A 151 17.11 -5.01 16.20
N TYR A 152 16.36 -4.16 15.48
CA TYR A 152 16.64 -2.74 15.30
C TYR A 152 18.05 -2.47 14.74
N ASP A 153 18.51 -3.36 13.86
CA ASP A 153 19.74 -3.22 13.09
C ASP A 153 19.45 -2.36 11.86
N ILE A 154 19.56 -1.05 12.04
CA ILE A 154 19.27 -0.08 10.98
C ILE A 154 20.28 -0.19 9.84
N GLU A 155 21.51 -0.63 10.11
CA GLU A 155 22.52 -0.83 9.07
C GLU A 155 22.15 -2.01 8.16
N ALA A 156 21.69 -3.12 8.74
CA ALA A 156 21.14 -4.23 7.98
C ALA A 156 19.88 -3.82 7.23
N LEU A 157 18.97 -3.08 7.85
CA LEU A 157 17.73 -2.62 7.23
C LEU A 157 18.01 -1.79 5.96
N VAL A 158 18.90 -0.79 6.04
CA VAL A 158 19.19 0.07 4.88
C VAL A 158 19.89 -0.66 3.74
N ARG A 159 20.62 -1.75 4.03
CA ARG A 159 21.23 -2.60 2.99
C ARG A 159 20.21 -3.37 2.16
N LEU A 160 19.00 -3.57 2.65
CA LEU A 160 17.91 -4.26 1.92
C LEU A 160 17.18 -3.33 0.96
N LEU A 161 17.39 -2.02 1.07
CA LEU A 161 16.67 -1.00 0.33
C LEU A 161 17.28 -0.80 -1.07
N HIS A 162 16.42 -0.50 -2.04
CA HIS A 162 16.83 0.01 -3.34
C HIS A 162 17.48 1.39 -3.18
N ALA A 163 18.36 1.78 -4.10
CA ALA A 163 19.06 3.08 -4.03
C ALA A 163 18.08 4.28 -3.99
N ASP A 164 16.95 4.14 -4.69
CA ASP A 164 15.86 5.12 -4.76
C ASP A 164 14.66 4.74 -3.88
N ALA A 165 14.88 3.94 -2.83
CA ALA A 165 13.79 3.47 -1.98
C ALA A 165 13.03 4.62 -1.33
N THR A 166 11.72 4.45 -1.18
CA THR A 166 10.86 5.45 -0.53
C THR A 166 10.28 4.90 0.77
N GLN A 167 10.13 5.75 1.78
CA GLN A 167 9.36 5.42 2.97
C GLN A 167 8.32 6.50 3.23
N SER A 168 7.07 6.11 3.47
CA SER A 168 6.00 7.04 3.84
C SER A 168 5.24 6.55 5.06
N MET A 169 4.60 7.48 5.78
CA MET A 169 3.89 7.17 7.01
C MET A 169 2.53 7.87 7.07
N PRO A 170 1.53 7.46 6.26
CA PRO A 170 0.17 7.94 6.44
C PRO A 170 -0.30 7.70 7.89
N PRO A 171 -0.99 8.66 8.54
CA PRO A 171 -1.65 9.82 7.94
C PRO A 171 -0.82 11.12 7.91
N TRP A 172 0.50 11.05 8.04
CA TRP A 172 1.38 12.21 7.87
C TRP A 172 1.76 12.41 6.41
N ALA A 173 1.98 13.66 6.01
CA ALA A 173 2.52 14.00 4.69
C ALA A 173 4.01 13.66 4.53
N LEU A 174 4.63 13.14 5.59
CA LEU A 174 6.02 12.70 5.62
C LEU A 174 6.25 11.60 4.58
N TRP A 175 7.25 11.83 3.74
CA TRP A 175 7.92 10.78 2.98
C TRP A 175 9.42 11.04 2.86
N LEU A 176 10.18 9.97 2.85
CA LEU A 176 11.64 9.95 2.82
C LEU A 176 12.09 9.29 1.53
N SER A 177 13.25 9.71 1.03
CA SER A 177 13.84 9.20 -0.19
C SER A 177 15.26 8.70 0.07
N GLY A 178 15.53 7.49 -0.41
CA GLY A 178 16.84 6.86 -0.34
C GLY A 178 17.16 6.20 1.02
N PRO A 179 18.08 5.22 1.02
CA PRO A 179 18.43 4.47 2.23
C PRO A 179 18.99 5.33 3.37
N VAL A 180 19.69 6.41 3.04
CA VAL A 180 20.32 7.30 4.04
C VAL A 180 19.27 8.01 4.89
N ASP A 181 18.29 8.68 4.26
CA ASP A 181 17.26 9.42 4.99
C ASP A 181 16.32 8.49 5.74
N ILE A 182 16.01 7.32 5.17
CA ILE A 182 15.25 6.27 5.84
C ILE A 182 15.99 5.78 7.10
N GLY A 183 17.30 5.53 7.00
CA GLY A 183 18.12 5.13 8.14
C GLY A 183 18.22 6.21 9.23
N LEU A 184 18.47 7.46 8.83
CA LEU A 184 18.51 8.61 9.75
C LEU A 184 17.19 8.81 10.48
N TRP A 185 16.07 8.60 9.80
CA TRP A 185 14.75 8.62 10.42
C TRP A 185 14.63 7.59 11.55
N HIS A 186 14.97 6.33 11.28
CA HIS A 186 14.90 5.25 12.28
C HIS A 186 15.88 5.44 13.44
N LEU A 187 17.03 6.05 13.20
CA LEU A 187 18.00 6.37 14.26
C LEU A 187 17.60 7.62 15.08
N GLY A 188 16.76 8.49 14.53
CA GLY A 188 16.29 9.71 15.15
C GLY A 188 14.78 9.67 15.47
N PRO A 189 13.92 10.47 14.81
CA PRO A 189 12.50 10.60 15.17
C PRO A 189 11.69 9.30 15.13
N GLY A 190 12.06 8.36 14.26
CA GLY A 190 11.49 7.02 14.15
C GLY A 190 11.93 6.04 15.24
N GLY A 191 12.87 6.44 16.11
CA GLY A 191 13.47 5.67 17.21
C GLY A 191 12.50 4.88 18.08
N GLY A 192 11.27 5.39 18.21
CA GLY A 192 10.22 4.76 19.01
C GLY A 192 9.79 3.38 18.51
N CYS A 193 10.19 2.95 17.30
CA CYS A 193 9.92 1.59 16.79
C CYS A 193 10.83 0.51 17.38
N ARG A 194 11.82 0.85 18.21
CA ARG A 194 12.71 -0.14 18.84
C ARG A 194 11.92 -1.10 19.75
N GLY A 195 12.24 -2.39 19.64
CA GLY A 195 11.58 -3.45 20.41
C GLY A 195 10.22 -3.89 19.84
N SER A 196 9.91 -3.50 18.60
CA SER A 196 8.68 -3.94 17.93
C SER A 196 8.76 -5.39 17.47
N ARG A 197 7.59 -5.99 17.27
CA ARG A 197 7.41 -7.26 16.57
C ARG A 197 6.62 -7.07 15.29
N LEU A 198 6.96 -7.85 14.27
CA LEU A 198 6.28 -7.88 12.99
C LEU A 198 5.54 -9.20 12.83
N VAL A 199 4.24 -9.12 12.59
CA VAL A 199 3.41 -10.28 12.22
C VAL A 199 3.14 -10.20 10.72
N ARG A 200 3.48 -11.25 9.97
CA ARG A 200 3.23 -11.28 8.53
C ARG A 200 1.74 -11.22 8.22
N VAL A 201 1.37 -10.36 7.27
CA VAL A 201 0.02 -10.25 6.72
C VAL A 201 0.10 -10.03 5.21
N ASP A 202 -1.04 -10.12 4.52
CA ASP A 202 -1.14 -9.80 3.10
C ASP A 202 -2.00 -8.56 2.89
N ALA A 203 -1.49 -7.59 2.14
CA ALA A 203 -2.22 -6.35 1.85
C ALA A 203 -1.99 -5.89 0.41
N ASN A 204 -3.07 -5.59 -0.29
CA ASN A 204 -3.07 -5.08 -1.66
C ASN A 204 -2.31 -5.97 -2.67
N GLY A 205 -2.22 -7.29 -2.44
CA GLY A 205 -1.39 -8.20 -3.23
C GLY A 205 0.12 -8.00 -3.07
N SER A 206 0.55 -7.23 -2.08
CA SER A 206 1.95 -6.95 -1.74
C SER A 206 2.34 -7.59 -0.40
N PRO A 207 3.62 -7.94 -0.18
CA PRO A 207 4.10 -8.36 1.13
C PRO A 207 3.85 -7.29 2.19
N ALA A 208 3.29 -7.69 3.33
CA ALA A 208 2.96 -6.76 4.39
C ALA A 208 3.24 -7.32 5.80
N PHE A 209 3.37 -6.41 6.76
CA PHE A 209 3.63 -6.75 8.15
C PHE A 209 2.84 -5.85 9.08
N ALA A 210 2.19 -6.45 10.06
CA ALA A 210 1.58 -5.73 11.16
C ALA A 210 2.62 -5.50 12.26
N GLN A 211 2.91 -4.24 12.55
CA GLN A 211 3.84 -3.83 13.59
C GLN A 211 3.14 -3.64 14.93
N TYR A 212 3.61 -4.39 15.93
CA TYR A 212 3.28 -4.18 17.33
C TYR A 212 4.46 -3.53 18.06
N LYS A 213 4.23 -2.41 18.74
CA LYS A 213 5.26 -1.63 19.45
C LYS A 213 5.20 -1.84 20.96
N PRO A 214 6.31 -1.72 21.69
CA PRO A 214 6.29 -1.68 23.14
C PRO A 214 5.30 -0.62 23.66
N SER A 215 4.40 -1.04 24.53
CA SER A 215 3.46 -0.15 25.21
C SER A 215 4.03 0.36 26.53
N ALA A 216 3.28 1.22 27.21
CA ALA A 216 3.59 1.61 28.59
C ALA A 216 3.41 0.44 29.60
N VAL A 217 2.68 -0.61 29.20
CA VAL A 217 2.50 -1.82 30.01
C VAL A 217 3.66 -2.77 29.74
N ALA A 218 4.42 -3.08 30.78
CA ALA A 218 5.57 -3.98 30.70
C ALA A 218 5.14 -5.35 30.14
N GLY A 219 5.91 -5.87 29.18
CA GLY A 219 5.64 -7.16 28.55
C GLY A 219 4.49 -7.15 27.54
N ARG A 220 3.90 -5.99 27.22
CA ARG A 220 2.80 -5.88 26.24
C ARG A 220 3.18 -5.03 25.05
N LEU A 221 2.92 -5.56 23.85
CA LEU A 221 3.06 -4.86 22.58
C LEU A 221 1.68 -4.47 22.04
N GLU A 222 1.55 -3.24 21.57
CA GLU A 222 0.30 -2.68 21.05
C GLU A 222 0.35 -2.45 19.54
N PRO A 223 -0.77 -2.63 18.83
CA PRO A 223 -0.94 -2.26 17.43
C PRO A 223 -0.43 -0.86 17.10
N TRP A 224 0.38 -0.75 16.05
CA TRP A 224 0.87 0.55 15.59
C TRP A 224 0.61 0.82 14.11
N ALA A 225 1.14 -0.02 13.22
CA ALA A 225 0.99 0.20 11.78
C ALA A 225 0.95 -1.10 10.98
N ILE A 226 0.40 -1.01 9.77
CA ILE A 226 0.58 -2.02 8.72
C ILE A 226 1.64 -1.49 7.75
N HIS A 227 2.75 -2.21 7.62
CA HIS A 227 3.78 -1.97 6.62
C HIS A 227 3.38 -2.69 5.34
N VAL A 228 3.30 -1.97 4.23
CA VAL A 228 3.15 -2.55 2.90
C VAL A 228 4.44 -2.30 2.14
N LEU A 229 5.03 -3.37 1.64
CA LEU A 229 6.32 -3.35 0.95
C LEU A 229 6.14 -3.53 -0.56
N GLU A 230 6.95 -2.83 -1.33
CA GLU A 230 7.16 -3.13 -2.74
C GLU A 230 8.61 -3.56 -2.96
N ILE A 231 8.79 -4.54 -3.84
CA ILE A 231 10.09 -5.13 -4.18
C ILE A 231 10.36 -4.87 -5.65
N GLN A 232 11.58 -4.45 -5.96
CA GLN A 232 12.08 -4.27 -7.31
C GLN A 232 13.56 -4.69 -7.33
N ASP A 233 13.96 -5.48 -8.33
CA ASP A 233 15.36 -5.91 -8.51
C ASP A 233 15.97 -6.50 -7.21
N ASP A 234 15.21 -7.39 -6.55
CA ASP A 234 15.56 -8.08 -5.29
C ASP A 234 15.88 -7.15 -4.11
N ARG A 235 15.35 -5.92 -4.16
CA ARG A 235 15.49 -4.89 -3.12
C ARG A 235 14.14 -4.28 -2.79
N ILE A 236 14.01 -3.77 -1.56
CA ILE A 236 12.79 -3.08 -1.14
C ILE A 236 12.80 -1.67 -1.76
N SER A 237 11.85 -1.40 -2.66
CA SER A 237 11.71 -0.12 -3.36
C SER A 237 10.76 0.84 -2.65
N SER A 238 9.80 0.34 -1.88
CA SER A 238 8.89 1.17 -1.09
C SER A 238 8.49 0.53 0.23
N ILE A 239 8.36 1.37 1.25
CA ILE A 239 7.80 1.04 2.56
C ILE A 239 6.69 2.05 2.87
N THR A 240 5.44 1.60 2.93
CA THR A 240 4.33 2.44 3.38
C THR A 240 3.82 1.97 4.73
N ASN A 241 3.98 2.80 5.74
CA ASN A 241 3.58 2.52 7.12
C ASN A 241 2.22 3.16 7.41
N PHE A 242 1.14 2.41 7.26
CA PHE A 242 -0.20 2.88 7.56
C PHE A 242 -0.45 2.87 9.06
N VAL A 243 -0.32 4.03 9.71
CA VAL A 243 -0.41 4.17 11.18
C VAL A 243 -1.86 4.38 11.59
N ASP A 244 -2.59 3.28 11.72
CA ASP A 244 -3.96 3.26 12.22
C ASP A 244 -4.26 1.93 12.94
N PRO A 245 -4.36 1.94 14.29
CA PRO A 245 -4.69 0.74 15.07
C PRO A 245 -5.99 0.06 14.66
N ARG A 246 -6.96 0.80 14.07
CA ARG A 246 -8.23 0.22 13.59
C ARG A 246 -8.02 -0.80 12.47
N LEU A 247 -6.90 -0.74 11.75
CA LEU A 247 -6.56 -1.71 10.71
C LEU A 247 -6.36 -3.11 11.30
N PHE A 248 -5.87 -3.25 12.53
CA PHE A 248 -5.58 -4.57 13.09
C PHE A 248 -6.84 -5.43 13.20
N THR A 249 -7.95 -4.83 13.65
CA THR A 249 -9.26 -5.50 13.62
C THR A 249 -9.70 -5.84 12.20
N ALA A 250 -9.45 -4.97 11.22
CA ALA A 250 -9.80 -5.22 9.83
C ALA A 250 -8.99 -6.37 9.19
N PHE A 251 -7.76 -6.58 9.66
CA PHE A 251 -6.86 -7.67 9.28
C PHE A 251 -7.01 -8.92 10.18
N GLY A 252 -8.02 -8.96 11.07
CA GLY A 252 -8.27 -10.12 11.94
C GLY A 252 -7.18 -10.35 13.01
N LEU A 253 -6.38 -9.33 13.31
CA LEU A 253 -5.24 -9.42 14.20
C LEU A 253 -5.61 -9.13 15.67
N PRO A 254 -4.85 -9.69 16.64
CA PRO A 254 -4.99 -9.37 18.05
C PRO A 254 -4.86 -7.87 18.35
N ASP A 255 -5.57 -7.40 19.38
CA ASP A 255 -5.49 -6.02 19.89
C ASP A 255 -4.25 -5.76 20.75
N HIS A 256 -3.46 -6.80 21.06
CA HIS A 256 -2.14 -6.75 21.65
C HIS A 256 -1.40 -8.08 21.45
N LEU A 257 -0.09 -8.05 21.66
CA LEU A 257 0.73 -9.26 21.86
C LEU A 257 1.38 -9.19 23.24
N ASP A 258 1.43 -10.32 23.92
CA ASP A 258 2.27 -10.47 25.10
C ASP A 258 3.66 -10.90 24.67
N VAL A 259 4.69 -10.22 25.19
CA VAL A 259 6.07 -10.66 25.13
C VAL A 259 6.17 -11.82 26.11
N ALA A 260 5.78 -13.03 25.68
CA ALA A 260 6.08 -14.24 26.43
C ALA A 260 7.59 -14.25 26.72
N ASP A 261 7.98 -14.54 27.96
CA ASP A 261 9.37 -14.57 28.44
C ASP A 261 10.28 -15.13 27.35
N ALA A 262 11.19 -14.29 26.85
CA ALA A 262 12.09 -14.64 25.77
C ALA A 262 12.73 -16.01 26.06
N PRO A 263 12.74 -16.97 25.12
CA PRO A 263 13.55 -18.16 25.30
C PRO A 263 15.01 -17.71 25.42
N ALA A 264 15.65 -18.16 26.50
CA ALA A 264 17.03 -17.85 26.89
C ALA A 264 18.06 -18.20 25.81
#